data_AF-A0A4D4IXJ1-F1
#
_entry.id   AF-A0A4D4IXJ1-F1
#
_cell.length_a   1.000
_cell.length_b   1.000
_cell.length_c   1.000
_cell.angle_alpha   90.00
_cell.angle_beta   90.00
_cell.angle_gamma   90.00
#
_symmetry.space_group_name_H-M   'P 1'
#
loop_
_entity.id
_entity.type
_entity.pdbx_description
1 polymer ?
#
loop_
_entity_poly.entity_id
_entity_poly.type
_entity_poly.pdbx_seq_one_letter_code
_entity_poly.pdbx_strand_id
1 'polypeptide(L)'
;MRRHGFVPEPPPGDGQPPIDPYAAVAEYPVLEPLLALCERVDSGWRFQHKRDAAGEITAIQGIRVVEGSHMDVLRIFSHDRVVAARAWLVGEQAGDFMLNIEGRPEKVIRVLVSLPDREV
;
A
#
# COMPACT_ATOMS: atom_id res chain seq x y z
N MET A 1 38.12 -12.94 9.10
CA MET A 1 37.08 -12.31 9.95
C MET A 1 36.32 -11.29 9.10
N ARG A 2 34.99 -11.36 9.07
CA ARG A 2 34.09 -10.51 8.27
C ARG A 2 33.97 -9.10 8.87
N ARG A 3 33.74 -8.09 8.01
CA ARG A 3 32.76 -6.98 8.13
C ARG A 3 32.83 -6.15 6.84
N HIS A 4 32.05 -6.53 5.82
CA HIS A 4 30.73 -5.99 5.49
C HIS A 4 30.75 -4.47 5.22
N GLY A 5 30.81 -4.18 3.91
CA GLY A 5 30.19 -3.11 3.16
C GLY A 5 29.68 -1.88 3.90
N PHE A 6 30.29 -0.75 3.57
CA PHE A 6 29.66 0.57 3.62
C PHE A 6 28.38 0.54 2.77
N VAL A 7 27.21 0.70 3.40
CA VAL A 7 25.96 0.98 2.71
C VAL A 7 25.73 2.48 2.85
N PRO A 8 25.84 3.28 1.78
CA PRO A 8 25.45 4.69 1.88
C PRO A 8 23.94 4.75 2.16
N GLU A 9 23.57 5.47 3.22
CA GLU A 9 22.19 5.83 3.50
C GLU A 9 21.60 6.54 2.27
N PRO A 10 20.36 6.24 1.86
CA PRO A 10 19.71 7.01 0.81
C PRO A 10 19.63 8.48 1.26
N PRO A 11 19.87 9.45 0.36
CA PRO A 11 19.76 10.85 0.71
C PRO A 11 18.34 11.12 1.23
N PRO A 12 18.17 12.01 2.24
CA PRO A 12 16.85 12.46 2.64
C PRO A 12 16.21 13.15 1.43
N GLY A 13 15.33 12.43 0.73
CA GLY A 13 14.43 13.03 -0.23
C GLY A 13 13.58 14.06 0.51
N ASP A 14 13.66 15.31 0.06
CA ASP A 14 12.96 16.50 0.52
C ASP A 14 11.87 16.27 1.58
N GLY A 15 12.28 16.26 2.85
CA GLY A 15 11.74 17.11 3.90
C GLY A 15 10.24 17.09 4.22
N GLN A 16 9.43 16.14 3.76
CA GLN A 16 8.04 16.08 4.19
C GLN A 16 7.95 15.28 5.50
N PRO A 17 7.60 15.91 6.64
CA PRO A 17 7.48 15.20 7.90
C PRO A 17 6.43 14.08 7.77
N PRO A 18 6.60 12.96 8.51
CA PRO A 18 5.61 11.89 8.56
C PRO A 18 4.26 12.50 8.96
N ILE A 19 3.33 12.53 8.03
CA ILE A 19 2.01 13.11 8.26
C ILE A 19 1.19 12.07 9.03
N ASP A 20 0.56 12.49 10.13
CA ASP A 20 -0.53 11.72 10.74
C ASP A 20 -1.64 11.56 9.69
N PRO A 21 -1.91 10.35 9.19
CA PRO A 21 -2.84 10.17 8.08
C PRO A 21 -4.28 10.59 8.40
N TYR A 22 -4.67 10.68 9.69
CA TYR A 22 -5.96 11.25 10.08
C TYR A 22 -5.98 12.77 10.04
N ALA A 23 -4.85 13.42 10.33
CA ALA A 23 -4.67 14.85 10.08
C ALA A 23 -4.60 15.14 8.56
N ALA A 24 -4.00 14.24 7.78
CA ALA A 24 -3.99 14.33 6.32
C ALA A 24 -5.40 14.26 5.72
N VAL A 25 -6.38 13.63 6.37
CA VAL A 25 -7.76 13.59 5.87
C VAL A 25 -8.44 14.94 5.97
N ALA A 26 -8.17 15.70 7.03
CA ALA A 26 -8.70 17.06 7.17
C ALA A 26 -8.17 17.99 6.07
N GLU A 27 -6.91 17.81 5.65
CA GLU A 27 -6.27 18.59 4.59
C GLU A 27 -6.57 18.02 3.18
N TYR A 28 -6.73 16.70 3.07
CA TYR A 28 -6.96 15.95 1.84
C TYR A 28 -8.14 14.97 2.01
N PRO A 29 -9.39 15.45 1.87
CA PRO A 29 -10.60 14.64 2.03
C PRO A 29 -10.68 13.43 1.09
N VAL A 30 -9.88 13.40 0.02
CA VAL A 30 -9.73 12.23 -0.87
C VAL A 30 -9.19 10.98 -0.15
N LEU A 31 -8.55 11.15 1.00
CA LEU A 31 -8.10 10.05 1.87
C LEU A 31 -9.22 9.51 2.77
N GLU A 32 -10.31 10.26 2.96
CA GLU A 32 -11.44 9.88 3.81
C GLU A 32 -12.13 8.59 3.35
N PRO A 33 -12.42 8.35 2.06
CA PRO A 33 -12.95 7.06 1.59
C PRO A 33 -11.96 5.92 1.81
N LEU A 34 -10.65 6.20 1.79
CA LEU A 34 -9.60 5.20 1.95
C LEU A 34 -9.44 4.79 3.42
N LEU A 35 -9.63 5.73 4.36
CA LEU A 35 -9.75 5.43 5.78
C LEU A 35 -11.11 4.82 6.14
N ALA A 36 -12.19 5.22 5.47
CA ALA A 36 -13.51 4.61 5.65
C ALA A 36 -13.52 3.14 5.20
N LEU A 37 -12.64 2.74 4.28
CA LEU A 37 -12.41 1.32 3.96
C LEU A 37 -11.72 0.57 5.12
N CYS A 38 -10.92 1.22 5.96
CA CYS A 38 -10.35 0.63 7.18
C CYS A 38 -11.43 0.28 8.22
N GLU A 39 -12.57 0.98 8.21
CA GLU A 39 -13.69 0.74 9.12
C GLU A 39 -14.72 -0.26 8.55
N ARG A 40 -14.68 -0.56 7.25
CA ARG A 40 -15.63 -1.50 6.60
C ARG A 40 -15.11 -2.94 6.62
N VAL A 41 -15.56 -3.68 7.62
CA VAL A 41 -15.27 -5.10 7.91
C VAL A 41 -15.54 -6.04 6.71
N ASP A 42 -16.47 -5.69 5.82
CA ASP A 42 -17.01 -6.61 4.81
C ASP A 42 -16.22 -6.68 3.49
N SER A 43 -15.17 -5.87 3.30
CA SER A 43 -14.43 -5.82 2.02
C SER A 43 -13.28 -6.84 1.92
N GLY A 44 -12.92 -7.49 3.03
CA GLY A 44 -11.76 -8.38 3.13
C GLY A 44 -10.41 -7.66 3.20
N TRP A 45 -10.39 -6.34 3.08
CA TRP A 45 -9.20 -5.53 3.30
C TRP A 45 -8.84 -5.42 4.78
N ARG A 46 -7.56 -5.53 5.07
CA ARG A 46 -6.95 -5.29 6.38
C ARG A 46 -5.89 -4.23 6.23
N PHE A 47 -6.11 -3.08 6.87
CA PHE A 47 -5.17 -1.97 6.83
C PHE A 47 -4.33 -1.91 8.10
N GLN A 48 -3.06 -1.55 7.95
CA GLN A 48 -2.10 -1.40 9.04
C GLN A 48 -1.23 -0.17 8.81
N HIS A 49 -0.92 0.55 9.88
CA HIS A 49 0.09 1.61 9.84
C HIS A 49 1.48 0.98 9.74
N LYS A 50 2.25 1.42 8.75
CA LYS A 50 3.67 1.13 8.67
C LYS A 50 4.44 2.24 9.37
N ARG A 51 5.28 1.82 10.30
CA ARG A 51 6.14 2.71 11.07
C ARG A 51 7.60 2.47 10.72
N ASP A 52 8.40 3.52 10.74
CA ASP A 52 9.85 3.40 10.62
C ASP A 52 10.49 2.97 11.96
N ALA A 53 11.83 2.97 12.00
CA ALA A 53 12.60 2.61 13.18
C ALA A 53 12.46 3.62 14.35
N ALA A 54 12.06 4.87 14.05
CA ALA A 54 11.77 5.89 15.05
C ALA A 54 10.35 5.77 15.62
N GLY A 55 9.50 4.94 15.00
CA GLY A 55 8.10 4.77 15.39
C GLY A 55 7.15 5.69 14.64
N GLU A 56 7.64 6.49 13.70
CA GLU A 56 6.84 7.43 12.93
C GLU A 56 6.08 6.73 11.81
N ILE A 57 4.84 7.17 11.53
CA ILE A 57 4.02 6.58 10.46
C ILE A 57 4.58 7.03 9.11
N THR A 58 4.99 6.07 8.28
CA THR A 58 5.55 6.33 6.95
C THR A 58 4.64 5.91 5.81
N ALA A 59 3.66 5.05 6.09
CA ALA A 59 2.64 4.67 5.13
C ALA A 59 1.44 4.02 5.83
N ILE A 60 0.31 3.95 5.11
CA ILE A 60 -0.77 3.01 5.40
C ILE A 60 -0.67 1.87 4.40
N GLN A 61 -0.79 0.63 4.88
CA GLN A 61 -0.80 -0.55 4.03
C GLN A 61 -2.09 -1.34 4.21
N GLY A 62 -2.88 -1.44 3.14
CA GLY A 62 -3.97 -2.39 2.98
C GLY A 62 -3.49 -3.70 2.39
N ILE A 63 -3.99 -4.81 2.92
CA ILE A 63 -3.85 -6.14 2.32
C ILE A 63 -5.25 -6.76 2.21
N ARG A 64 -5.59 -7.33 1.07
CA ARG A 64 -6.76 -8.19 0.89
C ARG A 64 -6.30 -9.52 0.31
N VAL A 65 -6.77 -10.62 0.89
CA VAL A 65 -6.47 -11.97 0.42
C VAL A 65 -7.76 -12.57 -0.12
N VAL A 66 -7.73 -12.96 -1.39
CA VAL A 66 -8.80 -13.73 -2.02
C VAL A 66 -8.39 -15.19 -2.00
N GLU A 67 -9.07 -15.96 -1.15
CA GLU A 67 -8.73 -17.36 -0.88
C GLU A 67 -8.71 -18.19 -2.18
N GLY A 68 -7.63 -18.95 -2.35
CA GLY A 68 -7.43 -19.78 -3.54
C GLY A 68 -7.14 -19.00 -4.82
N SER A 69 -6.75 -17.72 -4.75
CA SER A 69 -6.47 -16.92 -5.94
C SER A 69 -5.26 -15.99 -5.78
N HIS A 70 -5.43 -14.83 -5.18
CA HIS A 70 -4.45 -13.75 -5.19
C HIS A 70 -4.47 -12.93 -3.91
N MET A 71 -3.44 -12.11 -3.74
CA MET A 71 -3.32 -11.10 -2.71
C MET A 71 -3.24 -9.74 -3.36
N ASP A 72 -4.06 -8.81 -2.89
CA ASP A 72 -3.96 -7.39 -3.19
C ASP A 72 -3.25 -6.66 -2.07
N VAL A 73 -2.38 -5.73 -2.44
CA VAL A 73 -1.68 -4.83 -1.54
C VAL A 73 -1.86 -3.41 -2.05
N LEU A 74 -2.28 -2.51 -1.16
CA LEU A 74 -2.31 -1.07 -1.42
C LEU A 74 -1.45 -0.38 -0.37
N ARG A 75 -0.43 0.37 -0.78
CA ARG A 75 0.38 1.18 0.12
C ARG A 75 0.23 2.65 -0.22
N ILE A 76 -0.21 3.43 0.76
CA ILE A 76 -0.42 4.87 0.66
C ILE A 76 0.74 5.55 1.38
N PHE A 77 1.54 6.31 0.64
CA PHE A 77 2.68 7.06 1.20
C PHE A 77 2.31 8.52 1.48
N SER A 78 1.48 9.11 0.62
CA SER A 78 1.00 10.49 0.72
C SER A 78 -0.35 10.63 0.00
N HIS A 79 -0.92 11.84 0.03
CA HIS A 79 -2.16 12.16 -0.66
C HIS A 79 -2.06 12.12 -2.20
N ASP A 80 -0.85 12.08 -2.77
CA ASP A 80 -0.59 12.07 -4.21
C ASP A 80 0.23 10.85 -4.68
N ARG A 81 0.63 9.97 -3.75
CA ARG A 81 1.49 8.83 -4.04
C ARG A 81 1.02 7.56 -3.35
N VAL A 82 0.63 6.59 -4.17
CA VAL A 82 0.28 5.23 -3.73
C VAL A 82 0.95 4.18 -4.62
N VAL A 83 1.12 2.98 -4.08
CA VAL A 83 1.49 1.78 -4.82
C VAL A 83 0.39 0.74 -4.65
N ALA A 84 -0.07 0.16 -5.75
CA ALA A 84 -0.96 -0.99 -5.75
C ALA A 84 -0.29 -2.19 -6.40
N ALA A 85 -0.42 -3.34 -5.76
CA ALA A 85 0.05 -4.60 -6.30
C ALA A 85 -1.00 -5.70 -6.15
N ARG A 86 -1.03 -6.61 -7.11
CA ARG A 86 -1.74 -7.89 -7.04
C ARG A 86 -0.74 -9.00 -7.37
N ALA A 87 -0.67 -10.02 -6.53
CA ALA A 87 0.19 -11.17 -6.76
C ALA A 87 -0.60 -12.48 -6.65
N TRP A 88 -0.26 -13.46 -7.49
CA TRP A 88 -0.81 -14.80 -7.39
C TRP A 88 -0.39 -15.45 -6.07
N LEU A 89 -1.33 -16.09 -5.38
CA LEU A 89 -1.04 -16.86 -4.16
C LEU A 89 -0.97 -18.37 -4.40
N VAL A 90 -1.47 -18.84 -5.54
CA VAL A 90 -1.61 -20.27 -5.85
C VAL A 90 -1.22 -20.55 -7.29
N GLY A 91 -1.00 -21.83 -7.61
CA GLY A 91 -0.61 -22.28 -8.95
C GLY A 91 0.88 -22.12 -9.22
N GLU A 92 1.29 -22.40 -10.46
CA GLU A 92 2.71 -22.37 -10.88
C GLU A 92 3.31 -20.95 -10.86
N GLN A 93 2.47 -19.93 -10.92
CA GLN A 93 2.83 -18.51 -10.90
C GLN A 93 2.77 -17.89 -9.49
N ALA A 94 2.59 -18.69 -8.44
CA ALA A 94 2.49 -18.18 -7.08
C ALA A 94 3.73 -17.33 -6.71
N GLY A 95 3.49 -16.09 -6.30
CA GLY A 95 4.51 -15.08 -6.03
C GLY A 95 4.71 -14.06 -7.15
N ASP A 96 4.24 -14.33 -8.38
CA ASP A 96 4.33 -13.40 -9.49
C ASP A 96 3.30 -12.28 -9.37
N PHE A 97 3.70 -11.06 -9.79
CA PHE A 97 2.81 -9.90 -9.83
C PHE A 97 1.95 -9.89 -11.09
N MET A 98 0.63 -9.90 -10.91
CA MET A 98 -0.34 -9.56 -11.95
C MET A 98 -0.42 -8.05 -12.19
N LEU A 99 -0.23 -7.27 -11.11
CA LEU A 99 -0.23 -5.82 -11.12
C LEU A 99 0.85 -5.34 -10.16
N ASN A 100 1.60 -4.32 -10.56
CA ASN A 100 2.46 -3.55 -9.67
C ASN A 100 2.63 -2.14 -10.25
N ILE A 101 1.86 -1.18 -9.75
CA ILE A 101 1.81 0.18 -10.28
C ILE A 101 1.91 1.22 -9.17
N GLU A 102 2.55 2.34 -9.48
CA GLU A 102 2.71 3.50 -8.62
C GLU A 102 2.08 4.74 -9.28
N GLY A 103 1.54 5.64 -8.49
CA GLY A 103 1.05 6.93 -8.99
C GLY A 103 0.02 7.56 -8.07
N ARG A 104 -0.82 8.41 -8.67
CA ARG A 104 -1.85 9.14 -7.93
C ARG A 104 -2.98 8.22 -7.45
N PRO A 105 -3.51 8.42 -6.22
CA PRO A 105 -4.54 7.56 -5.64
C PRO A 105 -5.73 7.34 -6.56
N GLU A 106 -6.25 8.40 -7.19
CA GLU A 106 -7.47 8.34 -7.99
C GLU A 106 -7.36 7.49 -9.24
N LYS A 107 -6.14 7.26 -9.75
CA LYS A 107 -5.89 6.39 -10.90
C LYS A 107 -5.56 4.98 -10.46
N VAL A 108 -4.60 4.85 -9.55
CA VAL A 108 -4.04 3.56 -9.14
C VAL A 108 -5.06 2.70 -8.39
N ILE A 109 -5.80 3.31 -7.45
CA ILE A 109 -6.78 2.58 -6.63
C ILE A 109 -7.92 2.09 -7.52
N ARG A 110 -8.39 2.93 -8.46
CA ARG A 110 -9.43 2.52 -9.43
C ARG A 110 -9.00 1.32 -10.25
N VAL A 111 -7.75 1.29 -10.73
CA VAL A 111 -7.23 0.13 -11.47
C VAL A 111 -7.30 -1.12 -10.60
N LEU A 112 -6.76 -1.07 -9.37
CA LEU A 112 -6.74 -2.24 -8.48
C LEU A 112 -8.15 -2.78 -8.18
N VAL A 113 -9.09 -1.92 -7.81
CA VAL A 113 -10.46 -2.36 -7.46
C VAL A 113 -11.31 -2.75 -8.67
N SER A 114 -10.90 -2.36 -9.88
CA SER A 114 -11.57 -2.79 -11.12
C SER A 114 -11.17 -4.19 -11.57
N LEU A 115 -10.09 -4.75 -11.01
CA LEU A 115 -9.68 -6.10 -11.34
C LEU A 115 -10.67 -7.11 -10.74
N PRO A 116 -11.15 -8.08 -11.54
CA PRO A 116 -12.10 -9.07 -11.05
C PRO A 116 -11.44 -10.00 -10.03
N ASP A 117 -12.24 -10.54 -9.10
CA ASP A 117 -11.75 -11.51 -8.11
C ASP A 117 -11.45 -12.89 -8.73
N ARG A 118 -12.00 -13.17 -9.91
CA ARG A 118 -11.76 -14.37 -10.71
C ARG A 118 -11.58 -13.96 -12.17
N GLU A 119 -10.58 -14.52 -12.84
CA GLU A 119 -10.56 -14.53 -14.31
C GLU A 119 -11.77 -15.36 -14.78
N VAL A 120 -12.57 -14.78 -15.67
CA VAL A 120 -13.78 -15.41 -16.24
C VAL A 120 -13.39 -16.29 -17.40
#